data_AF-A0A934GXI1-F1
#
_entry.id   AF-A0A934GXI1-F1
#
_cell.length_a   1.000
_cell.length_b   1.000
_cell.length_c   1.000
_cell.angle_alpha   90.00
_cell.angle_beta   90.00
_cell.angle_gamma   90.00
#
_symmetry.space_group_name_H-M   'P 1'
#
loop_
_entity.id
_entity.type
_entity.pdbx_description
1 polymer ?
#
loop_
_entity_poly.entity_id
_entity_poly.type
_entity_poly.pdbx_seq_one_letter_code
_entity_poly.pdbx_strand_id
1 'polypeptide(L)'
;MRDFQLLAPAEAGEEPFPYRRVWRTLILELAVLGGAVIFVIMATRLGLVADTYSRTLSSGLALLPIVVFLFFSVRRERRVLEPRQGLIAILFLSMVIANGLAVPVINEVFTPERWLPGAGFFNRILGYAFTIGILSEFIKYAVVRYTMWPSRFRIRLDGIAYSTAAALGFATVLNLRLVLYDELTLSSAAINILTNVYIHIAIAAVMGYFLGELAIGNPSAMWLPIGLFVAAMLSGIHFAFRGIAIASGLGSRAIGGLFLVIGLTAAILGVLSFIIESADARMADKLGVRRIR
;
A
#
# COMPACT_ATOMS: atom_id res chain seq x y z
N MET A 1 7.37 24.73 62.51
CA MET A 1 7.18 25.16 61.10
C MET A 1 7.02 23.88 60.30
N ARG A 2 5.84 23.64 59.70
CA ARG A 2 5.61 22.47 58.85
C ARG A 2 6.05 22.88 57.45
N ASP A 3 7.14 22.29 56.96
CA ASP A 3 7.56 22.46 55.57
C ASP A 3 6.52 21.81 54.67
N PHE A 4 5.64 22.64 54.10
CA PHE A 4 4.86 22.26 52.94
C PHE A 4 5.83 22.25 51.74
N GLN A 5 6.50 21.11 51.52
CA GLN A 5 7.03 20.81 50.21
C GLN A 5 5.83 20.79 49.26
N LEU A 6 5.68 21.89 48.52
CA LEU A 6 4.83 21.96 47.35
C LEU A 6 5.30 20.81 46.43
N LEU A 7 4.51 19.74 46.38
CA LEU A 7 4.58 18.78 45.30
C LEU A 7 4.26 19.58 44.04
N ALA A 8 5.31 20.07 43.36
CA ALA A 8 5.19 20.46 41.97
C ALA A 8 4.49 19.28 41.27
N PRO A 9 3.44 19.50 40.47
CA PRO A 9 2.86 18.41 39.71
C PRO A 9 4.03 17.81 38.94
N ALA A 10 4.32 16.54 39.18
CA ALA A 10 5.32 15.82 38.42
C ALA A 10 5.04 16.17 36.96
N GLU A 11 6.02 16.79 36.28
CA GLU A 11 5.90 17.06 34.86
C GLU A 11 5.38 15.76 34.27
N ALA A 12 4.15 15.80 33.74
CA ALA A 12 3.52 14.64 33.15
C ALA A 12 4.37 14.34 31.92
N GLY A 13 5.46 13.58 32.13
CA GLY A 13 6.36 13.17 31.09
C GLY A 13 5.48 12.53 30.03
N GLU A 14 5.46 13.14 28.84
CA GLU A 14 4.62 12.69 27.74
C GLU A 14 4.78 11.17 27.62
N GLU A 15 3.73 10.41 27.96
CA GLU A 15 3.80 8.97 27.88
C GLU A 15 4.17 8.59 26.44
N PRO A 16 5.26 7.85 26.23
CA PRO A 16 5.75 7.61 24.88
C PRO A 16 4.70 6.83 24.08
N PHE A 17 4.28 7.40 22.93
CA PHE A 17 3.26 6.79 22.07
C PHE A 17 3.60 5.30 21.80
N PRO A 18 2.76 4.35 22.25
CA PRO A 18 3.17 2.96 22.43
C PRO A 18 3.31 2.17 21.12
N TYR A 19 2.81 2.74 20.01
CA TYR A 19 2.76 2.11 18.70
C TYR A 19 3.75 2.74 17.71
N ARG A 20 4.12 1.97 16.67
CA ARG A 20 4.90 2.51 15.55
C ARG A 20 4.11 3.57 14.79
N ARG A 21 4.76 4.71 14.48
CA ARG A 21 4.24 5.78 13.61
C ARG A 21 4.16 5.33 12.14
N VAL A 22 3.03 4.71 11.77
CA VAL A 22 2.82 4.06 10.46
C VAL A 22 3.06 5.00 9.27
N TRP A 23 2.54 6.23 9.31
CA TRP A 23 2.72 7.19 8.22
C TRP A 23 4.19 7.52 7.96
N ARG A 24 4.95 7.79 9.04
CA ARG A 24 6.37 8.13 8.91
C ARG A 24 7.17 6.98 8.32
N THR A 25 6.91 5.73 8.73
CA THR A 25 7.61 4.58 8.16
C THR A 25 7.21 4.34 6.72
N LEU A 26 5.92 4.44 6.40
CA LEU A 26 5.41 4.22 5.05
C LEU A 26 5.97 5.24 4.05
N ILE A 27 5.98 6.54 4.41
CA ILE A 27 6.57 7.59 3.56
C ILE A 27 8.06 7.33 3.32
N LEU A 28 8.79 6.88 4.34
CA LEU A 28 10.22 6.56 4.23
C LEU A 28 10.46 5.35 3.32
N GLU A 29 9.65 4.31 3.44
CA GLU A 29 9.70 3.12 2.57
C GLU A 29 9.45 3.48 1.11
N LEU A 30 8.39 4.25 0.84
CA LEU A 30 8.08 4.74 -0.50
C LEU A 30 9.24 5.61 -1.01
N ALA A 31 9.72 6.59 -0.23
CA ALA A 31 10.83 7.44 -0.64
C ALA A 31 12.11 6.66 -0.98
N VAL A 32 12.46 5.62 -0.20
CA VAL A 32 13.61 4.75 -0.47
C VAL A 32 13.41 3.96 -1.76
N LEU A 33 12.23 3.41 -2.00
CA LEU A 33 11.93 2.68 -3.23
C LEU A 33 11.93 3.60 -4.45
N GLY A 34 11.35 4.80 -4.32
CA GLY A 34 11.40 5.84 -5.35
C GLY A 34 12.84 6.24 -5.68
N GLY A 35 13.66 6.50 -4.65
CA GLY A 35 15.07 6.81 -4.80
C GLY A 35 15.86 5.69 -5.48
N ALA A 36 15.59 4.43 -5.14
CA ALA A 36 16.24 3.28 -5.78
C ALA A 36 15.93 3.18 -7.28
N VAL A 37 14.68 3.43 -7.68
CA VAL A 37 14.32 3.43 -9.11
C VAL A 37 14.91 4.63 -9.85
N ILE A 38 14.89 5.82 -9.24
CA ILE A 38 15.56 7.00 -9.83
C ILE A 38 17.05 6.70 -10.02
N PHE A 39 17.70 6.07 -9.04
CA PHE A 39 19.09 5.65 -9.15
C PHE A 39 19.31 4.69 -10.33
N VAL A 40 18.48 3.65 -10.48
CA VAL A 40 18.58 2.71 -11.62
C VAL A 40 18.43 3.46 -12.94
N ILE A 41 17.45 4.35 -13.08
CA ILE A 41 17.23 5.13 -14.32
C ILE A 41 18.41 6.06 -14.60
N MET A 42 18.99 6.70 -13.58
CA MET A 42 20.14 7.57 -13.78
C MET A 42 21.41 6.78 -14.12
N ALA A 43 21.63 5.65 -13.45
CA ALA A 43 22.78 4.78 -13.73
C ALA A 43 22.74 4.25 -15.17
N THR A 44 21.56 3.89 -15.68
CA THR A 44 21.42 3.47 -17.09
C THR A 44 21.60 4.63 -18.06
N ARG A 45 21.04 5.81 -17.77
CA ARG A 45 21.20 7.01 -18.61
C ARG A 45 22.64 7.53 -18.69
N LEU A 46 23.40 7.37 -17.62
CA LEU A 46 24.81 7.76 -17.55
C LEU A 46 25.75 6.68 -18.11
N GLY A 47 25.23 5.54 -18.58
CA GLY A 47 26.03 4.44 -19.10
C GLY A 47 26.83 3.68 -18.03
N LEU A 48 26.52 3.87 -16.74
CA LEU A 48 27.16 3.15 -15.63
C LEU A 48 26.69 1.69 -15.55
N VAL A 49 25.46 1.42 -16.01
CA VAL A 49 24.84 0.10 -16.08
C VAL A 49 24.18 -0.05 -17.44
N ALA A 50 24.34 -1.21 -18.09
CA ALA A 50 23.67 -1.48 -19.36
C ALA A 50 22.15 -1.57 -19.15
N ASP A 51 21.36 -0.83 -19.94
CA ASP A 51 19.89 -0.91 -19.93
C ASP A 51 19.36 -2.10 -20.75
N THR A 52 19.92 -3.27 -20.50
CA THR A 52 19.53 -4.52 -21.16
C THR A 52 18.64 -5.33 -20.24
N TYR A 53 17.94 -6.30 -20.82
CA TYR A 53 17.27 -7.33 -20.03
C TYR A 53 18.29 -8.05 -19.13
N SER A 54 17.99 -8.13 -17.83
CA SER A 54 18.78 -8.90 -16.88
C SER A 54 17.86 -9.53 -15.85
N ARG A 55 17.63 -10.84 -15.99
CA ARG A 55 16.75 -11.59 -15.08
C ARG A 55 17.20 -11.46 -13.62
N THR A 56 18.50 -11.54 -13.37
CA THR A 56 19.06 -11.51 -12.01
C THR A 56 18.84 -10.15 -11.34
N LEU A 57 19.19 -9.06 -12.04
CA LEU A 57 19.03 -7.70 -11.50
C LEU A 57 17.54 -7.36 -11.32
N SER A 58 16.70 -7.67 -12.31
CA SER A 58 15.26 -7.43 -12.24
C SER A 58 14.58 -8.24 -11.13
N SER A 59 15.00 -9.49 -10.90
CA SER A 59 14.51 -10.29 -9.76
C SER A 59 14.92 -9.70 -8.41
N GLY A 60 16.15 -9.19 -8.31
CA GLY A 60 16.61 -8.47 -7.12
C GLY A 60 15.78 -7.21 -6.85
N LEU A 61 15.49 -6.43 -7.89
CA LEU A 61 14.60 -5.26 -7.79
C LEU A 61 13.16 -5.65 -7.40
N ALA A 62 12.64 -6.78 -7.89
CA ALA A 62 11.29 -7.24 -7.55
C ALA A 62 11.14 -7.60 -6.05
N LEU A 63 12.22 -8.03 -5.41
CA LEU A 63 12.26 -8.36 -3.98
C LEU A 63 12.64 -7.18 -3.07
N LEU A 64 13.22 -6.11 -3.64
CA LEU A 64 13.63 -4.91 -2.91
C LEU A 64 12.50 -4.31 -2.03
N PRO A 65 11.23 -4.23 -2.48
CA PRO A 65 10.12 -3.74 -1.64
C PRO A 65 9.95 -4.52 -0.33
N ILE A 66 10.08 -5.85 -0.37
CA ILE A 66 10.04 -6.69 0.84
C ILE A 66 11.23 -6.35 1.76
N VAL A 67 12.44 -6.26 1.20
CA VAL A 67 13.64 -5.95 2.00
C VAL A 67 13.50 -4.61 2.71
N VAL A 68 13.02 -3.58 1.99
CA VAL A 68 12.76 -2.24 2.54
C VAL A 68 11.70 -2.31 3.65
N PHE A 69 10.60 -3.02 3.44
CA PHE A 69 9.56 -3.20 4.47
C PHE A 69 10.06 -3.97 5.71
N LEU A 70 10.86 -5.02 5.54
CA LEU A 70 11.43 -5.75 6.66
C LEU A 70 12.35 -4.84 7.50
N PHE A 71 13.11 -3.96 6.84
CA PHE A 71 14.04 -3.05 7.50
C PHE A 71 13.37 -1.85 8.17
N PHE A 72 12.41 -1.18 7.51
CA PHE A 72 11.79 0.04 8.02
C PHE A 72 10.50 -0.21 8.81
N SER A 73 9.70 -1.19 8.41
CA SER A 73 8.44 -1.50 9.07
C SER A 73 8.63 -2.54 10.17
N VAL A 74 9.10 -3.75 9.83
CA VAL A 74 9.13 -4.88 10.78
C VAL A 74 10.16 -4.68 11.88
N ARG A 75 11.40 -4.27 11.52
CA ARG A 75 12.45 -4.02 12.52
C ARG A 75 12.07 -2.92 13.50
N ARG A 76 11.39 -1.86 13.05
CA ARG A 76 10.92 -0.78 13.92
C ARG A 76 9.72 -1.20 14.75
N GLU A 77 8.81 -1.99 14.19
CA GLU A 77 7.67 -2.54 14.93
C GLU A 77 8.14 -3.36 16.15
N ARG A 78 9.21 -4.14 16.01
CA ARG A 78 9.78 -4.93 17.13
C ARG A 78 10.40 -4.10 18.27
N ARG A 79 10.52 -2.78 18.11
CA ARG A 79 11.15 -1.88 19.10
C ARG A 79 10.16 -1.00 19.85
N VAL A 80 8.87 -1.06 19.50
CA VAL A 80 7.83 -0.30 20.20
C VAL A 80 7.29 -1.11 21.38
N LEU A 81 6.64 -0.44 22.32
CA LEU A 81 6.08 -1.07 23.52
C LEU A 81 5.05 -2.14 23.17
N GLU A 82 4.21 -1.85 22.18
CA GLU A 82 3.09 -2.70 21.78
C GLU A 82 3.14 -3.13 20.31
N PRO A 83 4.04 -4.08 19.94
CA PRO A 83 4.25 -4.46 18.55
C PRO A 83 3.00 -5.11 17.93
N ARG A 84 2.66 -4.71 16.70
CA ARG A 84 1.70 -5.45 15.85
C ARG A 84 2.24 -6.82 15.49
N GLN A 85 1.46 -7.85 15.76
CA GLN A 85 1.82 -9.24 15.44
C GLN A 85 1.33 -9.62 14.03
N GLY A 86 2.02 -10.55 13.37
CA GLY A 86 1.51 -11.14 12.13
C GLY A 86 1.74 -10.36 10.83
N LEU A 87 2.48 -9.24 10.84
CA LEU A 87 2.82 -8.48 9.61
C LEU A 87 3.49 -9.37 8.54
N ILE A 88 4.45 -10.20 8.94
CA ILE A 88 5.15 -11.12 8.03
C ILE A 88 4.19 -12.22 7.53
N ALA A 89 3.35 -12.75 8.41
CA ALA A 89 2.40 -13.81 8.06
C ALA A 89 1.38 -13.33 7.03
N ILE A 90 0.84 -12.11 7.19
CA ILE A 90 -0.07 -11.48 6.23
C ILE A 90 0.61 -11.28 4.87
N LEU A 91 1.86 -10.80 4.88
CA LEU A 91 2.63 -10.61 3.65
C LEU A 91 2.74 -11.93 2.88
N PHE A 92 3.19 -13.01 3.54
CA PHE A 92 3.31 -14.31 2.89
C PHE A 92 1.96 -14.91 2.49
N LEU A 93 0.94 -14.84 3.33
CA LEU A 93 -0.39 -15.34 3.00
C LEU A 93 -0.96 -14.62 1.78
N SER A 94 -0.78 -13.29 1.71
CA SER A 94 -1.19 -12.53 0.54
C SER A 94 -0.42 -12.91 -0.71
N MET A 95 0.88 -13.21 -0.62
CA MET A 95 1.64 -13.78 -1.76
C MET A 95 1.06 -15.12 -2.22
N VAL A 96 0.79 -16.04 -1.30
CA VAL A 96 0.26 -17.37 -1.64
C VAL A 96 -1.09 -17.26 -2.35
N ILE A 97 -2.02 -16.46 -1.81
CA ILE A 97 -3.35 -16.28 -2.41
C ILE A 97 -3.27 -15.48 -3.71
N ALA A 98 -2.39 -14.47 -3.80
CA ALA A 98 -2.20 -13.72 -5.04
C ALA A 98 -1.73 -14.65 -6.18
N ASN A 99 -0.75 -15.52 -5.91
CA ASN A 99 -0.22 -16.44 -6.91
C ASN A 99 -1.18 -17.59 -7.22
N GLY A 100 -1.83 -18.17 -6.21
CA GLY A 100 -2.67 -19.35 -6.36
C GLY A 100 -4.11 -19.07 -6.81
N LEU A 101 -4.62 -17.85 -6.58
CA LEU A 101 -6.01 -17.50 -6.86
C LEU A 101 -6.12 -16.24 -7.71
N ALA A 102 -5.56 -15.11 -7.27
CA ALA A 102 -5.80 -13.82 -7.94
C ALA A 102 -5.28 -13.84 -9.39
N VAL A 103 -4.04 -14.24 -9.59
CA VAL A 103 -3.38 -14.25 -10.89
C VAL A 103 -4.08 -15.19 -11.88
N PRO A 104 -4.36 -16.47 -11.56
CA PRO A 104 -5.09 -17.37 -12.46
C PRO A 104 -6.48 -16.84 -12.83
N VAL A 105 -7.26 -16.37 -11.84
CA VAL A 105 -8.61 -15.85 -12.12
C VAL A 105 -8.57 -14.62 -13.02
N ILE A 106 -7.65 -13.69 -12.78
CA ILE A 106 -7.49 -12.50 -13.64
C ILE A 106 -7.08 -12.91 -15.06
N ASN A 107 -6.08 -13.77 -15.19
CA ASN A 107 -5.44 -14.04 -16.48
C ASN A 107 -6.15 -15.10 -17.33
N GLU A 108 -6.88 -16.03 -16.71
CA GLU A 108 -7.49 -17.17 -17.40
C GLU A 108 -9.02 -17.07 -17.46
N VAL A 109 -9.66 -16.47 -16.45
CA VAL A 109 -11.12 -16.34 -16.39
C VAL A 109 -11.58 -14.98 -16.90
N PHE A 110 -11.13 -13.88 -16.27
CA PHE A 110 -11.58 -12.55 -16.65
C PHE A 110 -10.92 -12.02 -17.93
N THR A 111 -9.65 -12.36 -18.14
CA THR A 111 -8.85 -11.99 -19.32
C THR A 111 -8.97 -10.49 -19.72
N PRO A 112 -8.92 -9.54 -18.76
CA PRO A 112 -9.22 -8.12 -19.02
C PRO A 112 -8.36 -7.52 -20.15
N GLU A 113 -7.09 -7.91 -20.21
CA GLU A 113 -6.12 -7.44 -21.22
C GLU A 113 -6.48 -7.86 -22.66
N ARG A 114 -7.40 -8.81 -22.87
CA ARG A 114 -7.84 -9.21 -24.23
C ARG A 114 -8.88 -8.28 -24.83
N TRP A 115 -9.70 -7.63 -24.02
CA TRP A 115 -10.90 -6.92 -24.50
C TRP A 115 -11.02 -5.48 -23.99
N LEU A 116 -10.35 -5.12 -22.89
CA LEU A 116 -10.36 -3.75 -22.37
C LEU A 116 -9.44 -2.77 -23.10
N PRO A 117 -8.26 -3.15 -23.67
CA PRO A 117 -7.42 -2.17 -24.35
C PRO A 117 -8.10 -1.44 -25.52
N GLY A 118 -9.00 -2.12 -26.23
CA GLY A 118 -9.78 -1.54 -27.34
C GLY A 118 -11.07 -0.83 -26.89
N ALA A 119 -11.42 -0.88 -25.61
CA ALA A 119 -12.64 -0.27 -25.09
C ALA A 119 -12.47 1.24 -24.83
N GLY A 120 -13.58 1.99 -24.86
CA GLY A 120 -13.61 3.40 -24.48
C GLY A 120 -13.15 3.64 -23.03
N PHE A 121 -12.71 4.85 -22.71
CA PHE A 121 -12.12 5.18 -21.40
C PHE A 121 -12.99 4.79 -20.20
N PHE A 122 -14.29 5.13 -20.24
CA PHE A 122 -15.22 4.76 -19.15
C PHE A 122 -15.41 3.24 -19.03
N ASN A 123 -15.50 2.52 -20.15
CA ASN A 123 -15.59 1.07 -20.14
C ASN A 123 -14.31 0.43 -19.59
N ARG A 124 -13.15 1.05 -19.82
CA ARG A 124 -11.88 0.63 -19.22
C ARG A 124 -11.88 0.80 -17.71
N ILE A 125 -12.34 1.95 -17.21
CA ILE A 125 -12.44 2.18 -15.76
C ILE A 125 -13.31 1.10 -15.12
N LEU A 126 -14.54 0.92 -15.61
CA LEU A 126 -15.48 -0.04 -15.03
C LEU A 126 -14.96 -1.48 -15.19
N GLY A 127 -14.49 -1.84 -16.39
CA GLY A 127 -13.99 -3.17 -16.66
C GLY A 127 -12.79 -3.56 -15.79
N TYR A 128 -11.78 -2.69 -15.68
CA TYR A 128 -10.63 -2.98 -14.81
C TYR A 128 -11.01 -2.94 -13.33
N ALA A 129 -11.95 -2.08 -12.92
CA ALA A 129 -12.44 -2.05 -11.55
C ALA A 129 -13.15 -3.35 -11.16
N PHE A 130 -14.04 -3.87 -12.01
CA PHE A 130 -14.82 -5.06 -11.70
C PHE A 130 -14.13 -6.40 -12.02
N THR A 131 -12.97 -6.38 -12.67
CA THR A 131 -12.17 -7.59 -12.93
C THR A 131 -10.93 -7.64 -12.03
N ILE A 132 -9.99 -6.73 -12.23
CA ILE A 132 -8.72 -6.68 -11.50
C ILE A 132 -8.92 -6.06 -10.12
N GLY A 133 -9.57 -4.90 -10.07
CA GLY A 133 -9.69 -4.09 -8.86
C GLY A 133 -10.42 -4.81 -7.73
N ILE A 134 -11.68 -5.18 -7.97
CA ILE A 134 -12.54 -5.80 -6.95
C ILE A 134 -11.92 -7.09 -6.43
N LEU A 135 -11.38 -7.94 -7.30
CA LEU A 135 -10.76 -9.20 -6.91
C LEU A 135 -9.49 -8.99 -6.09
N SER A 136 -8.59 -8.12 -6.55
CA SER A 136 -7.32 -7.83 -5.87
C SER A 136 -7.54 -7.21 -4.50
N GLU A 137 -8.45 -6.24 -4.42
CA GLU A 137 -8.76 -5.55 -3.16
C GLU A 137 -9.57 -6.42 -2.22
N PHE A 138 -10.50 -7.22 -2.72
CA PHE A 138 -11.23 -8.20 -1.91
C PHE A 138 -10.29 -9.25 -1.30
N ILE A 139 -9.32 -9.78 -2.07
CA ILE A 139 -8.35 -10.76 -1.56
C ILE A 139 -7.51 -10.16 -0.44
N LYS A 140 -6.95 -8.97 -0.62
CA LYS A 140 -6.16 -8.30 0.44
C LYS A 140 -7.01 -7.97 1.66
N TYR A 141 -8.23 -7.49 1.45
CA TYR A 141 -9.22 -7.29 2.51
C TYR A 141 -9.48 -8.60 3.26
N ALA A 142 -9.78 -9.70 2.57
CA ALA A 142 -10.09 -10.99 3.16
C ALA A 142 -8.92 -11.54 3.98
N VAL A 143 -7.69 -11.43 3.46
CA VAL A 143 -6.48 -11.80 4.19
C VAL A 143 -6.42 -11.09 5.53
N VAL A 144 -6.59 -9.76 5.57
CA VAL A 144 -6.53 -8.99 6.83
C VAL A 144 -7.74 -9.29 7.72
N ARG A 145 -8.94 -9.31 7.13
CA ARG A 145 -10.23 -9.50 7.79
C ARG A 145 -10.31 -10.82 8.56
N TYR A 146 -9.83 -11.90 7.97
CA TYR A 146 -9.98 -13.24 8.54
C TYR A 146 -8.76 -13.70 9.36
N THR A 147 -7.68 -12.92 9.40
CA THR A 147 -6.48 -13.28 10.18
C THR A 147 -6.20 -12.36 11.37
N MET A 148 -6.45 -11.06 11.23
CA MET A 148 -6.09 -10.07 12.27
C MET A 148 -7.29 -9.36 12.86
N TRP A 149 -8.35 -9.16 12.08
CA TRP A 149 -9.54 -8.46 12.55
C TRP A 149 -10.46 -9.40 13.35
N PRO A 150 -11.14 -8.96 14.42
CA PRO A 150 -11.03 -7.64 15.04
C PRO A 150 -9.96 -7.59 16.14
N SER A 151 -9.54 -8.76 16.66
CA SER A 151 -8.81 -8.88 17.92
C SER A 151 -7.44 -8.20 17.94
N ARG A 152 -6.82 -7.97 16.78
CA ARG A 152 -5.50 -7.32 16.66
C ARG A 152 -5.59 -5.83 16.31
N PHE A 153 -6.80 -5.27 16.20
CA PHE A 153 -7.03 -3.86 15.90
C PHE A 153 -7.26 -3.10 17.21
N ARG A 154 -6.30 -2.23 17.55
CA ARG A 154 -6.34 -1.34 18.72
C ARG A 154 -6.50 0.11 18.32
N ILE A 155 -5.87 0.51 17.22
CA ILE A 155 -6.00 1.85 16.62
C ILE A 155 -6.30 1.75 15.12
N ARG A 156 -6.90 2.79 14.54
CA ARG A 156 -7.26 2.81 13.10
C ARG A 156 -6.06 2.53 12.19
N LEU A 157 -4.87 2.98 12.61
CA LEU A 157 -3.60 2.76 11.91
C LEU A 157 -3.17 1.29 11.83
N ASP A 158 -3.73 0.40 12.65
CA ASP A 158 -3.47 -1.04 12.53
C ASP A 158 -4.01 -1.58 11.20
N GLY A 159 -5.15 -1.06 10.75
CA GLY A 159 -5.71 -1.36 9.43
C GLY A 159 -4.76 -0.98 8.30
N ILE A 160 -4.14 0.21 8.37
CA ILE A 160 -3.15 0.67 7.39
C ILE A 160 -1.90 -0.21 7.40
N ALA A 161 -1.40 -0.58 8.58
CA ALA A 161 -0.20 -1.41 8.71
C ALA A 161 -0.41 -2.83 8.14
N TYR A 162 -1.52 -3.48 8.48
CA TYR A 162 -1.84 -4.82 7.99
C TYR A 162 -2.18 -4.82 6.50
N SER A 163 -2.92 -3.84 6.00
CA SER A 163 -3.24 -3.76 4.57
C SER A 163 -2.02 -3.42 3.71
N THR A 164 -1.07 -2.63 4.22
CA THR A 164 0.23 -2.41 3.56
C THR A 164 1.02 -3.70 3.45
N ALA A 165 1.07 -4.52 4.51
CA ALA A 165 1.73 -5.82 4.46
C ALA A 165 1.09 -6.76 3.42
N ALA A 166 -0.25 -6.81 3.37
CA ALA A 166 -0.99 -7.58 2.37
C ALA A 166 -0.71 -7.07 0.94
N ALA A 167 -0.77 -5.75 0.75
CA ALA A 167 -0.47 -5.12 -0.54
C ALA A 167 0.93 -5.44 -1.05
N LEU A 168 1.92 -5.42 -0.16
CA LEU A 168 3.29 -5.72 -0.52
C LEU A 168 3.47 -7.18 -0.92
N GLY A 169 2.82 -8.11 -0.21
CA GLY A 169 2.78 -9.51 -0.60
C GLY A 169 2.16 -9.71 -1.98
N PHE A 170 0.99 -9.11 -2.20
CA PHE A 170 0.31 -9.15 -3.50
C PHE A 170 1.17 -8.57 -4.63
N ALA A 171 1.72 -7.37 -4.44
CA ALA A 171 2.56 -6.69 -5.42
C ALA A 171 3.86 -7.46 -5.72
N THR A 172 4.43 -8.15 -4.73
CA THR A 172 5.63 -8.98 -4.93
C THR A 172 5.36 -10.09 -5.95
N VAL A 173 4.22 -10.76 -5.86
CA VAL A 173 3.85 -11.81 -6.83
C VAL A 173 3.75 -11.22 -8.23
N LEU A 174 3.05 -10.10 -8.39
CA LEU A 174 2.91 -9.44 -9.69
C LEU A 174 4.28 -9.04 -10.26
N ASN A 175 5.15 -8.49 -9.41
CA ASN A 175 6.49 -8.04 -9.82
C ASN A 175 7.41 -9.20 -10.18
N LEU A 176 7.38 -10.30 -9.42
CA LEU A 176 8.15 -11.49 -9.75
C LEU A 176 7.68 -12.09 -11.08
N ARG A 177 6.37 -12.18 -11.30
CA ARG A 177 5.84 -12.68 -12.57
C ARG A 177 6.23 -11.77 -13.74
N LEU A 178 6.11 -10.46 -13.57
CA LEU A 178 6.52 -9.47 -14.56
C LEU A 178 7.97 -9.70 -15.00
N VAL A 179 8.92 -9.81 -14.07
CA VAL A 179 10.35 -9.95 -14.42
C VAL A 179 10.76 -11.35 -14.89
N LEU A 180 9.96 -12.37 -14.57
CA LEU A 180 10.22 -13.76 -14.97
C LEU A 180 9.64 -14.09 -16.36
N TYR A 181 8.51 -13.51 -16.71
CA TYR A 181 7.80 -13.82 -17.96
C TYR A 181 7.96 -12.75 -19.04
N ASP A 182 8.25 -11.49 -18.68
CA ASP A 182 8.40 -10.40 -19.66
C ASP A 182 9.89 -10.01 -19.82
N GLU A 183 10.32 -9.82 -21.07
CA GLU A 183 11.68 -9.40 -21.41
C GLU A 183 11.81 -7.87 -21.40
N LEU A 184 11.73 -7.27 -20.21
CA LEU A 184 11.82 -5.83 -20.01
C LEU A 184 13.28 -5.36 -19.82
N THR A 185 13.62 -4.17 -20.31
CA THR A 185 14.88 -3.49 -19.94
C THR A 185 14.91 -3.24 -18.44
N LEU A 186 16.11 -3.10 -17.87
CA LEU A 186 16.29 -2.88 -16.43
C LEU A 186 15.52 -1.65 -15.93
N SER A 187 15.58 -0.54 -16.67
CA SER A 187 14.85 0.68 -16.35
C SER A 187 13.32 0.48 -16.39
N SER A 188 12.83 -0.25 -17.39
CA SER A 188 11.40 -0.54 -17.55
C SER A 188 10.88 -1.46 -16.44
N ALA A 189 11.66 -2.49 -16.07
CA ALA A 189 11.35 -3.37 -14.95
C ALA A 189 11.27 -2.57 -13.64
N ALA A 190 12.26 -1.72 -13.35
CA ALA A 190 12.29 -0.89 -12.16
C ALA A 190 11.05 0.01 -12.02
N ILE A 191 10.64 0.67 -13.12
CA ILE A 191 9.48 1.56 -13.13
C ILE A 191 8.17 0.79 -12.89
N ASN A 192 7.99 -0.36 -13.53
CA ASN A 192 6.79 -1.18 -13.34
C ASN A 192 6.71 -1.75 -11.91
N ILE A 193 7.83 -2.24 -11.37
CA ILE A 193 7.92 -2.73 -9.99
C ILE A 193 7.45 -1.67 -9.00
N LEU A 194 7.98 -0.45 -9.14
CA LEU A 194 7.62 0.67 -8.27
C LEU A 194 6.17 1.09 -8.43
N THR A 195 5.69 1.15 -9.67
CA THR A 195 4.30 1.50 -9.99
C THR A 195 3.34 0.53 -9.31
N ASN A 196 3.59 -0.77 -9.44
CA ASN A 196 2.75 -1.81 -8.82
C ASN A 196 2.74 -1.70 -7.29
N VAL A 197 3.92 -1.50 -6.66
CA VAL A 197 4.01 -1.38 -5.20
C VAL A 197 3.23 -0.17 -4.70
N TYR A 198 3.45 1.00 -5.32
CA TYR A 198 2.82 2.25 -4.89
C TYR A 198 1.30 2.17 -4.98
N ILE A 199 0.76 1.75 -6.12
CA ILE A 199 -0.68 1.71 -6.31
C ILE A 199 -1.35 0.69 -5.39
N HIS A 200 -0.77 -0.51 -5.24
CA HIS A 200 -1.37 -1.53 -4.39
C HIS A 200 -1.36 -1.13 -2.92
N ILE A 201 -0.30 -0.46 -2.44
CA ILE A 201 -0.26 0.10 -1.09
C ILE A 201 -1.31 1.18 -0.93
N ALA A 202 -1.39 2.14 -1.85
CA ALA A 202 -2.33 3.25 -1.78
C ALA A 202 -3.79 2.76 -1.70
N ILE A 203 -4.17 1.85 -2.60
CA ILE A 203 -5.54 1.33 -2.67
C ILE A 203 -5.84 0.40 -1.49
N ALA A 204 -4.90 -0.46 -1.09
CA ALA A 204 -5.11 -1.31 0.09
C ALA A 204 -5.19 -0.49 1.39
N ALA A 205 -4.53 0.67 1.47
CA ALA A 205 -4.68 1.58 2.60
C ALA A 205 -6.13 2.10 2.73
N VAL A 206 -6.85 2.28 1.63
CA VAL A 206 -8.30 2.59 1.66
C VAL A 206 -9.05 1.47 2.38
N MET A 207 -8.91 0.22 1.93
CA MET A 207 -9.56 -0.92 2.62
C MET A 207 -9.09 -1.08 4.07
N GLY A 208 -7.82 -0.79 4.35
CA GLY A 208 -7.26 -0.77 5.70
C GLY A 208 -7.96 0.24 6.60
N TYR A 209 -8.22 1.46 6.11
CA TYR A 209 -9.00 2.46 6.84
C TYR A 209 -10.42 1.98 7.12
N PHE A 210 -11.12 1.44 6.12
CA PHE A 210 -12.50 0.95 6.30
C PHE A 210 -12.58 -0.19 7.33
N LEU A 211 -11.62 -1.11 7.33
CA LEU A 211 -11.50 -2.16 8.36
C LEU A 211 -11.17 -1.59 9.75
N GLY A 212 -10.28 -0.60 9.81
CA GLY A 212 -9.91 0.08 11.05
C GLY A 212 -11.07 0.84 11.68
N GLU A 213 -11.82 1.57 10.86
CA GLU A 213 -13.04 2.26 11.30
C GLU A 213 -14.10 1.25 11.74
N LEU A 214 -14.26 0.12 11.04
CA LEU A 214 -15.20 -0.92 11.46
C LEU A 214 -14.85 -1.53 12.83
N ALA A 215 -13.57 -1.66 13.15
CA ALA A 215 -13.13 -2.21 14.43
C ALA A 215 -13.40 -1.26 15.63
N ILE A 216 -13.29 0.06 15.41
CA ILE A 216 -13.16 1.03 16.50
C ILE A 216 -14.30 2.08 16.48
N GLY A 217 -14.73 2.51 15.30
CA GLY A 217 -15.67 3.60 15.08
C GLY A 217 -17.14 3.22 15.07
N ASN A 218 -17.47 1.94 15.15
CA ASN A 218 -18.84 1.40 15.03
C ASN A 218 -19.66 1.98 13.84
N PRO A 219 -19.12 2.01 12.61
CA PRO A 219 -19.89 2.40 11.43
C PRO A 219 -20.94 1.34 11.06
N SER A 220 -21.83 1.69 10.13
CA SER A 220 -22.82 0.74 9.60
C SER A 220 -22.14 -0.40 8.82
N ALA A 221 -22.82 -1.55 8.71
CA ALA A 221 -22.29 -2.70 7.97
C ALA A 221 -22.05 -2.42 6.47
N MET A 222 -22.75 -1.44 5.89
CA MET A 222 -22.55 -1.00 4.50
C MET A 222 -21.19 -0.33 4.27
N TRP A 223 -20.45 -0.01 5.32
CA TRP A 223 -19.13 0.60 5.23
C TRP A 223 -18.16 -0.24 4.42
N LEU A 224 -18.11 -1.56 4.63
CA LEU A 224 -17.16 -2.43 3.92
C LEU A 224 -17.44 -2.56 2.42
N PRO A 225 -18.68 -2.82 1.96
CA PRO A 225 -19.00 -2.79 0.53
C PRO A 225 -18.66 -1.45 -0.14
N ILE A 226 -18.91 -0.32 0.53
CA ILE A 226 -18.55 1.01 0.01
C ILE A 226 -17.03 1.14 -0.12
N GLY A 227 -16.27 0.75 0.90
CA GLY A 227 -14.81 0.77 0.86
C GLY A 227 -14.26 -0.07 -0.29
N LEU A 228 -14.81 -1.27 -0.47
CA LEU A 228 -14.40 -2.18 -1.55
C LEU A 228 -14.73 -1.60 -2.92
N PHE A 229 -15.91 -1.01 -3.07
CA PHE A 229 -16.30 -0.33 -4.31
C PHE A 229 -15.37 0.85 -4.63
N VAL A 230 -15.07 1.70 -3.64
CA VAL A 230 -14.14 2.84 -3.81
C VAL A 230 -12.75 2.34 -4.19
N ALA A 231 -12.23 1.32 -3.50
CA ALA A 231 -10.93 0.73 -3.79
C ALA A 231 -10.87 0.11 -5.21
N ALA A 232 -11.92 -0.61 -5.60
CA ALA A 232 -12.05 -1.16 -6.95
C ALA A 232 -12.09 -0.06 -8.02
N MET A 233 -12.87 1.00 -7.80
CA MET A 233 -12.94 2.14 -8.72
C MET A 233 -11.60 2.86 -8.87
N LEU A 234 -10.87 3.09 -7.77
CA LEU A 234 -9.51 3.66 -7.81
C LEU A 234 -8.55 2.78 -8.61
N SER A 235 -8.67 1.45 -8.49
CA SER A 235 -7.90 0.51 -9.30
C SER A 235 -8.26 0.63 -10.79
N GLY A 236 -9.55 0.67 -11.11
CA GLY A 236 -10.01 0.84 -12.49
C GLY A 236 -9.52 2.13 -13.14
N ILE A 237 -9.59 3.25 -12.40
CA ILE A 237 -9.04 4.54 -12.79
C ILE A 237 -7.54 4.41 -13.10
N HIS A 238 -6.78 3.79 -12.20
CA HIS A 238 -5.34 3.58 -12.40
C HIS A 238 -5.03 2.81 -13.70
N PHE A 239 -5.68 1.66 -13.93
CA PHE A 239 -5.42 0.85 -15.14
C PHE A 239 -5.90 1.53 -16.43
N ALA A 240 -6.99 2.29 -16.38
CA ALA A 240 -7.46 3.08 -17.52
C ALA A 240 -6.42 4.14 -17.92
N PHE A 241 -5.89 4.90 -16.95
CA PHE A 241 -4.82 5.86 -17.20
C PHE A 241 -3.51 5.20 -17.63
N ARG A 242 -3.14 4.07 -17.03
CA ARG A 242 -1.92 3.32 -17.39
C ARG A 242 -1.91 2.97 -18.87
N GLY A 243 -2.99 2.43 -19.42
CA GLY A 243 -2.97 2.09 -20.85
C GLY A 243 -3.14 3.29 -21.78
N ILE A 244 -3.64 4.45 -21.34
CA ILE A 244 -3.51 5.70 -22.11
C ILE A 244 -2.04 6.12 -22.17
N ALA A 245 -1.33 6.08 -21.03
CA ALA A 245 0.08 6.41 -20.98
C ALA A 245 0.89 5.50 -21.93
N ILE A 246 0.58 4.21 -21.97
CA ILE A 246 1.19 3.26 -22.92
C ILE A 246 0.87 3.65 -24.38
N ALA A 247 -0.40 3.87 -24.72
CA ALA A 247 -0.84 4.14 -26.09
C ALA A 247 -0.36 5.49 -26.65
N SER A 248 -0.18 6.51 -25.80
CA SER A 248 0.22 7.86 -26.20
C SER A 248 1.72 8.04 -26.44
N GLY A 249 2.53 6.98 -26.34
CA GLY A 249 3.99 7.08 -26.44
C GLY A 249 4.65 7.75 -25.22
N LEU A 250 3.88 8.23 -24.25
CA LEU A 250 4.38 8.52 -22.89
C LEU A 250 4.91 7.26 -22.20
N GLY A 251 4.47 6.08 -22.66
CA GLY A 251 4.94 4.76 -22.26
C GLY A 251 6.36 4.43 -22.74
N SER A 252 6.79 4.92 -23.92
CA SER A 252 8.20 4.81 -24.34
C SER A 252 9.12 5.73 -23.54
N ARG A 253 8.53 6.69 -22.80
CA ARG A 253 9.21 7.53 -21.84
C ARG A 253 8.99 7.15 -20.37
N ALA A 254 8.21 6.10 -20.05
CA ALA A 254 7.91 5.39 -18.78
C ALA A 254 7.70 6.21 -17.46
N ILE A 255 8.28 7.41 -17.36
CA ILE A 255 8.32 8.36 -16.27
C ILE A 255 6.98 9.07 -16.07
N GLY A 256 6.20 9.30 -17.15
CA GLY A 256 4.88 9.93 -17.03
C GLY A 256 3.91 9.11 -16.18
N GLY A 257 3.89 7.78 -16.39
CA GLY A 257 3.11 6.85 -15.55
C GLY A 257 3.62 6.82 -14.10
N LEU A 258 4.92 6.99 -13.90
CA LEU A 258 5.53 7.04 -12.57
C LEU A 258 5.11 8.29 -11.78
N PHE A 259 5.09 9.47 -12.40
CA PHE A 259 4.60 10.68 -11.73
C PHE A 259 3.11 10.56 -11.38
N LEU A 260 2.31 9.98 -12.26
CA LEU A 260 0.89 9.75 -12.01
C LEU A 260 0.69 8.84 -10.79
N VAL A 261 1.40 7.72 -10.70
CA VAL A 261 1.21 6.78 -9.57
C VAL A 261 1.76 7.35 -8.26
N ILE A 262 2.87 8.09 -8.28
CA ILE A 262 3.39 8.80 -7.10
C ILE A 262 2.38 9.83 -6.61
N GLY A 263 1.86 10.67 -7.51
CA GLY A 263 0.87 11.70 -7.20
C GLY A 263 -0.43 11.11 -6.66
N LEU A 264 -0.96 10.07 -7.32
CA LEU A 264 -2.17 9.37 -6.87
C LEU A 264 -1.97 8.72 -5.50
N THR A 265 -0.81 8.09 -5.27
CA THR A 265 -0.46 7.49 -3.97
C THR A 265 -0.38 8.55 -2.88
N ALA A 266 0.31 9.67 -3.13
CA ALA A 266 0.42 10.77 -2.17
C ALA A 266 -0.95 11.38 -1.86
N ALA A 267 -1.82 11.56 -2.87
CA ALA A 267 -3.17 12.07 -2.69
C ALA A 267 -4.01 11.12 -1.82
N ILE A 268 -4.03 9.82 -2.13
CA ILE A 268 -4.81 8.83 -1.36
C ILE A 268 -4.31 8.77 0.08
N LEU A 269 -3.00 8.62 0.30
CA LEU A 269 -2.44 8.50 1.65
C LEU A 269 -2.61 9.80 2.45
N GLY A 270 -2.48 10.96 1.81
CA GLY A 270 -2.72 12.26 2.46
C GLY A 270 -4.18 12.43 2.91
N VAL A 271 -5.13 12.08 2.05
CA VAL A 271 -6.56 12.09 2.40
C VAL A 271 -6.85 11.12 3.53
N LEU A 272 -6.30 9.91 3.49
CA LEU A 272 -6.48 8.93 4.57
C LEU A 272 -5.86 9.38 5.89
N SER A 273 -4.67 9.99 5.89
CA SER A 273 -4.06 10.56 7.10
C SER A 273 -4.98 11.61 7.72
N PHE A 274 -5.47 12.54 6.90
CA PHE A 274 -6.38 13.58 7.36
C PHE A 274 -7.70 13.02 7.93
N ILE A 275 -8.30 12.05 7.24
CA ILE A 275 -9.56 11.43 7.69
C ILE A 275 -9.37 10.68 9.00
N ILE A 276 -8.29 9.89 9.13
CA ILE A 276 -7.98 9.12 10.35
C ILE A 276 -7.73 10.07 11.52
N GLU A 277 -6.88 11.09 11.35
CA GLU A 277 -6.60 12.07 12.40
C GLU A 277 -7.86 12.83 12.84
N SER A 278 -8.73 13.15 11.89
CA SER A 278 -10.01 13.80 12.15
C SER A 278 -10.98 12.87 12.90
N ALA A 279 -11.00 11.57 12.55
CA ALA A 279 -11.83 10.57 13.21
C ALA A 279 -11.36 10.28 14.65
N ASP A 280 -10.04 10.17 14.85
CA ASP A 280 -9.43 10.00 16.16
C ASP A 280 -9.68 11.22 17.05
N ALA A 281 -9.60 12.44 16.51
CA ALA A 281 -9.93 13.67 17.24
C ALA A 281 -11.40 13.69 17.72
N ARG A 282 -12.35 13.41 16.82
CA ARG A 282 -13.78 13.35 17.17
C ARG A 282 -14.07 12.28 18.23
N MET A 283 -13.34 11.17 18.21
CA MET A 283 -13.50 10.10 19.19
C MET A 283 -12.93 10.50 20.56
N ALA A 284 -11.77 11.15 20.58
CA ALA A 284 -11.17 11.67 21.81
C ALA A 284 -12.08 12.71 22.50
N ASP A 285 -12.67 13.63 21.72
CA ASP A 285 -13.61 14.63 22.22
C ASP A 285 -14.86 13.97 22.85
N LYS A 286 -15.42 12.94 22.21
CA LYS A 286 -16.56 12.17 22.74
C LYS A 286 -16.25 11.43 24.05
N LEU A 287 -15.00 11.01 24.22
CA LEU A 287 -14.54 10.29 25.41
C LEU A 287 -14.03 11.24 26.51
N GLY A 288 -14.00 12.55 26.27
CA GLY A 288 -13.49 13.53 27.22
C GLY A 288 -11.97 13.47 27.45
N VAL A 289 -11.23 12.80 26.57
CA VAL A 289 -9.77 12.64 26.69
C VAL A 289 -9.08 13.78 25.93
N ARG A 290 -8.46 14.73 26.65
CA ARG A 290 -7.61 15.76 26.02
C ARG A 290 -6.33 15.10 25.46
N ARG A 291 -5.97 15.44 24.21
CA ARG A 291 -4.79 14.93 23.50
C ARG A 291 -3.52 15.01 24.35
N ILE A 292 -2.77 13.91 24.41
CA ILE A 292 -1.31 13.93 24.51
C ILE A 292 -0.82 14.08 23.05
N ARG A 293 -0.01 15.10 22.79
CA ARG A 293 0.48 15.47 21.44
C ARG A 293 1.58 14.53 20.96
#